data_AF-A0A9E0U8T5-F1
#
_entry.id   AF-A0A9E0U8T5-F1
#
_cell.length_a   1.000
_cell.length_b   1.000
_cell.length_c   1.000
_cell.angle_alpha   90.00
_cell.angle_beta   90.00
_cell.angle_gamma   90.00
#
_symmetry.space_group_name_H-M   'P 1'
#
loop_
_entity.id
_entity.type
_entity.pdbx_description
1 polymer ?
#
loop_
_entity_poly.entity_id
_entity_poly.type
_entity_poly.pdbx_seq_one_letter_code
_entity_poly.pdbx_strand_id
1 'polypeptide(L)' 'MGMSFDSVNASIATVVSNAENTLKTRIASLDPATVSPTDLLLLQQEVSKWTMMNEIQSTVVKQLSDTMKGIIQKSG' A
#
# COMPACT_ATOMS: atom_id res chain seq x y z
N MET A 1 6.84 -7.79 -22.67
CA MET A 1 6.84 -8.01 -21.21
C MET A 1 5.99 -6.97 -20.45
N GLY A 2 4.80 -6.62 -20.96
CA GLY A 2 3.89 -5.67 -20.27
C GLY A 2 2.96 -6.34 -19.24
N MET A 3 2.65 -7.63 -19.43
CA MET A 3 1.75 -8.39 -18.54
C MET A 3 2.27 -8.52 -17.09
N SER A 4 3.57 -8.46 -16.86
CA SER A 4 4.16 -8.59 -15.52
C SER A 4 4.14 -7.27 -14.73
N PHE A 5 4.26 -6.12 -15.41
CA PHE A 5 4.28 -4.81 -14.76
C PHE A 5 2.90 -4.38 -14.28
N ASP A 6 1.90 -4.46 -15.17
CA ASP A 6 0.52 -4.13 -14.82
C ASP A 6 -0.02 -5.09 -13.75
N SER A 7 0.37 -6.37 -13.77
CA SER A 7 -0.04 -7.32 -12.74
C SER A 7 0.63 -7.06 -11.38
N VAL A 8 1.91 -6.68 -11.34
CA VAL A 8 2.59 -6.31 -10.09
C VAL A 8 2.01 -5.01 -9.53
N ASN A 9 1.82 -3.99 -10.37
CA ASN A 9 1.24 -2.72 -9.94
C ASN A 9 -0.22 -2.90 -9.49
N ALA A 10 -1.03 -3.66 -10.23
CA ALA A 10 -2.40 -3.96 -9.85
C ALA A 10 -2.48 -4.78 -8.55
N SER A 11 -1.55 -5.73 -8.33
CA SER A 11 -1.49 -6.52 -7.10
C SER A 11 -1.15 -5.64 -5.89
N ILE A 12 -0.16 -4.76 -6.03
CA ILE A 12 0.23 -3.83 -4.95
C ILE A 12 -0.91 -2.83 -4.69
N ALA A 13 -1.52 -2.27 -5.73
CA ALA A 13 -2.68 -1.38 -5.59
C ALA A 13 -3.84 -2.09 -4.87
N THR A 14 -4.11 -3.35 -5.21
CA THR A 14 -5.14 -4.17 -4.55
C THR A 14 -4.83 -4.39 -3.07
N VAL A 15 -3.59 -4.70 -2.72
CA VAL A 15 -3.16 -4.89 -1.32
C VAL A 15 -3.30 -3.59 -0.53
N VAL A 16 -2.88 -2.46 -1.09
CA VAL A 16 -3.00 -1.13 -0.45
C VAL A 16 -4.47 -0.75 -0.26
N SER A 17 -5.31 -0.92 -1.28
CA SER A 17 -6.75 -0.65 -1.19
C SER A 17 -7.47 -1.57 -0.19
N ASN A 18 -7.05 -2.84 -0.08
CA ASN A 18 -7.60 -3.76 0.93
C ASN A 18 -7.19 -3.34 2.36
N ALA A 19 -5.94 -2.90 2.55
CA ALA A 19 -5.48 -2.37 3.84
C ALA A 19 -6.25 -1.09 4.22
N GLU A 20 -6.48 -0.19 3.25
CA GLU A 20 -7.26 1.03 3.44
C GLU A 20 -8.73 0.72 3.80
N ASN A 21 -9.37 -0.21 3.08
CA ASN A 21 -10.75 -0.63 3.38
C ASN A 21 -10.86 -1.30 4.75
N THR A 22 -9.86 -2.10 5.14
CA THR A 22 -9.81 -2.71 6.48
C THR A 22 -9.72 -1.64 7.55
N LEU A 23 -8.83 -0.66 7.38
CA LEU A 23 -8.66 0.45 8.31
C LEU A 23 -9.94 1.31 8.40
N LYS A 24 -10.55 1.64 7.26
CA LYS A 24 -11.84 2.37 7.20
C LYS A 24 -12.95 1.60 7.92
N THR A 25 -13.04 0.29 7.70
CA THR A 25 -14.04 -0.56 8.35
C THR A 25 -13.81 -0.61 9.85
N ARG A 26 -12.56 -0.71 10.30
CA ARG A 26 -12.21 -0.66 11.72
C ARG A 26 -12.57 0.69 12.34
N ILE A 27 -12.16 1.80 11.74
CA ILE A 27 -12.54 3.15 12.20
C ILE A 27 -14.06 3.30 12.26
N ALA A 28 -14.79 2.83 11.24
CA ALA A 28 -16.26 2.89 11.22
C ALA A 28 -16.91 1.98 12.27
N SER A 29 -16.24 0.90 12.68
CA SER A 29 -16.70 0.00 13.75
C SER A 29 -16.34 0.47 15.15
N LEU A 30 -15.46 1.47 15.28
CA LEU A 30 -15.09 2.04 16.58
C LEU A 30 -16.15 3.04 17.01
N ASP A 31 -16.98 2.66 17.97
CA ASP A 31 -17.84 3.60 18.68
C ASP A 31 -16.98 4.41 19.67
N PRO A 32 -16.94 5.75 19.56
CA PRO A 32 -16.18 6.61 20.48
C PRO A 32 -16.55 6.39 21.95
N ALA A 33 -17.76 5.89 22.23
CA ALA A 33 -18.24 5.63 23.58
C ALA A 33 -17.72 4.32 24.21
N THR A 34 -17.24 3.36 23.41
CA THR A 34 -16.81 2.03 23.88
C THR A 34 -15.39 1.66 23.44
N VAL A 35 -14.67 2.58 22.82
CA VAL A 35 -13.34 2.33 22.27
C VAL A 35 -12.37 1.90 23.37
N SER A 36 -11.80 0.69 23.25
CA SER A 36 -10.83 0.21 24.24
C SER A 36 -9.41 0.68 23.88
N PRO A 37 -8.50 0.81 24.87
CA PRO A 37 -7.08 1.07 24.59
C PRO A 37 -6.45 0.04 23.65
N THR A 38 -6.95 -1.19 23.66
CA THR A 38 -6.50 -2.27 22.75
C THR A 38 -6.88 -1.97 21.31
N ASP A 39 -8.07 -1.43 21.07
CA ASP A 39 -8.52 -1.07 19.73
C ASP A 39 -7.73 0.11 19.17
N LEU A 40 -7.40 1.09 20.02
CA LEU A 40 -6.52 2.20 19.65
C LEU A 40 -5.10 1.73 19.31
N LEU A 41 -4.57 0.75 20.04
CA LEU A 41 -3.27 0.15 19.74
C LEU A 41 -3.30 -0.61 18.41
N LEU A 42 -4.36 -1.38 18.15
CA LEU A 42 -4.54 -2.09 16.89
C LEU A 42 -4.67 -1.13 15.71
N LEU A 43 -5.38 -0.02 15.89
CA LEU A 43 -5.47 1.05 14.89
C LEU A 43 -4.09 1.64 14.58
N GLN A 44 -3.30 1.96 15.62
CA GLN A 44 -1.94 2.48 15.44
C GLN A 44 -1.04 1.50 14.68
N GLN A 45 -1.15 0.20 14.96
CA GLN A 45 -0.41 -0.83 14.23
C GLN A 45 -0.83 -0.90 12.76
N GLU A 46 -2.13 -0.81 12.46
CA GLU A 46 -2.63 -0.84 11.09
C GLU A 46 -2.24 0.40 10.29
N VAL A 47 -2.31 1.59 10.88
CA VAL A 47 -1.82 2.83 10.25
C VAL A 47 -0.33 2.71 9.94
N SER A 48 0.46 2.20 10.88
CA SER A 48 1.91 2.01 10.67
C SER A 48 2.20 1.02 9.53
N LYS A 49 1.44 -0.09 9.46
CA LYS A 49 1.52 -1.06 8.36
C LYS A 49 1.13 -0.43 7.02
N TRP A 50 0.08 0.39 7.00
CA TRP A 50 -0.36 1.09 5.80
C TRP A 50 0.70 2.08 5.29
N THR A 51 1.31 2.87 6.18
CA THR A 51 2.43 3.76 5.83
C THR A 51 3.59 3.00 5.20
N MET A 52 4.02 1.88 5.80
CA MET A 52 5.08 1.05 5.24
C MET A 52 4.72 0.49 3.86
N MET A 53 3.48 0.03 3.68
CA MET A 53 3.01 -0.47 2.37
C MET A 53 2.99 0.62 1.30
N ASN A 54 2.62 1.85 1.65
CA ASN A 54 2.64 2.99 0.73
C ASN A 54 4.07 3.37 0.32
N GLU A 55 5.02 3.35 1.25
CA GLU A 55 6.44 3.55 0.95
C GLU A 55 7.01 2.46 0.04
N ILE A 56 6.64 1.19 0.28
CA ILE A 56 7.00 0.06 -0.58
C ILE A 56 6.41 0.25 -1.97
N GLN A 57 5.14 0.63 -2.10
CA GLN A 57 4.51 0.91 -3.39
C GLN A 57 5.28 2.00 -4.15
N SER A 58 5.58 3.12 -3.48
CA SER A 58 6.34 4.23 -4.08
C SER A 58 7.74 3.80 -4.51
N THR A 59 8.40 2.97 -3.70
CA THR A 59 9.72 2.41 -4.01
C THR A 59 9.68 1.48 -5.21
N VAL A 60 8.71 0.57 -5.28
CA VAL A 60 8.53 -0.35 -6.41
C VAL A 60 8.23 0.43 -7.69
N VAL A 61 7.30 1.39 -7.64
CA VAL A 61 6.98 2.25 -8.79
C VAL A 61 8.21 3.05 -9.25
N LYS A 62 9.00 3.59 -8.32
CA LYS A 62 10.25 4.29 -8.64
C LYS A 62 11.27 3.37 -9.30
N GLN A 63 11.55 2.21 -8.69
CA GLN A 63 12.49 1.23 -9.26
C GLN A 63 12.08 0.75 -10.65
N LEU A 64 10.77 0.60 -10.88
CA LEU A 64 10.23 0.28 -12.19
C LEU A 64 10.42 1.42 -13.19
N SER A 65 10.11 2.67 -12.80
CA SER A 65 10.39 3.86 -13.61
C SER A 65 11.88 3.94 -13.99
N ASP A 66 12.77 3.73 -13.03
CA ASP A 66 14.22 3.80 -13.24
C ASP A 66 14.72 2.65 -14.12
N THR A 67 14.17 1.44 -13.96
CA THR A 67 14.45 0.31 -14.83
C THR A 67 13.99 0.58 -16.27
N MET A 68 12.79 1.14 -16.46
CA MET A 68 12.29 1.53 -17.78
C MET A 68 13.17 2.61 -18.43
N LYS A 69 13.56 3.63 -17.67
CA LYS A 69 14.51 4.66 -18.14
C LYS A 69 15.84 4.03 -18.55
N GLY A 70 16.36 3.09 -17.76
CA GLY A 70 17.60 2.38 -18.06
C GLY A 70 17.52 1.50 -19.31
N ILE A 71 16.40 0.78 -19.52
CA ILE A 71 16.17 -0.01 -20.73
C ILE A 71 16.09 0.91 -21.97
N ILE A 72 15.32 2.00 -21.87
CA ILE A 72 15.17 2.97 -22.96
C ILE A 72 16.52 3.62 -23.29
N GLN A 73 17.30 4.05 -22.29
CA GLN A 73 18.64 4.61 -22.49
C GLN A 73 19.65 3.63 -23.07
N LYS A 74 19.50 2.33 -22.81
CA LYS A 74 20.42 1.29 -23.31
C LYS A 74 20.01 0.73 -24.68
N SER A 75 18.77 0.97 -25.09
CA SER A 75 18.22 0.49 -26.38
C SER A 75 18.13 1.60 -27.44
N GLY A 76 18.39 2.86 -27.06
CA GLY A 76 18.53 4.01 -27.96
C GLY A 76 19.97 4.39 -28.21
#